data_AF-K1T8D1-F1
#
_entry.id   AF-K1T8D1-F1
#
_cell.length_a   1.000
_cell.length_b   1.000
_cell.length_c   1.000
_cell.angle_alpha   90.00
_cell.angle_beta   90.00
_cell.angle_gamma   90.00
#
_symmetry.space_group_name_H-M   'P 1'
#
loop_
_entity.id
_entity.type
_entity.pdbx_description
1 polymer ?
#
loop_
_entity_poly.entity_id
_entity_poly.type
_entity_poly.pdbx_seq_one_letter_code
_entity_poly.pdbx_strand_id
1 'polypeptide(L)'
;TRKTVGKYKVDVAEERLKDINPDIIINKHRTFYTPETSEKFDFSKYDYVVDAIDTVTGKIELVMQADKAKTPIICSMGAGNKLDPTAFEVADIYKTSVCPLARVMRHELKKKRYQKD
;
A
#
# COMPACT_ATOMS: atom_id res chain seq x y z
N THR A 1 19.80 -6.03 6.69
CA THR A 1 20.90 -6.73 7.39
C THR A 1 21.28 -7.97 6.58
N ARG A 2 22.56 -8.40 6.59
CA ARG A 2 22.98 -9.63 5.89
C ARG A 2 22.34 -10.91 6.45
N LYS A 3 21.91 -10.89 7.72
CA LYS A 3 21.29 -12.03 8.42
C LYS A 3 19.92 -12.44 7.87
N THR A 4 19.27 -11.57 7.12
CA THR A 4 17.88 -11.77 6.64
C THR A 4 17.80 -12.01 5.13
N VAL A 5 18.95 -12.07 4.44
CA VAL A 5 19.01 -12.36 3.00
C VAL A 5 18.47 -13.77 2.74
N GLY A 6 17.61 -13.90 1.73
CA GLY A 6 16.97 -15.18 1.36
C GLY A 6 15.73 -15.56 2.19
N LYS A 7 15.43 -14.84 3.28
CA LYS A 7 14.19 -15.03 4.04
C LYS A 7 13.04 -14.24 3.40
N TYR A 8 11.80 -14.72 3.58
CA TYR A 8 10.64 -13.93 3.16
C TYR A 8 10.51 -12.68 4.01
N LYS A 9 10.22 -11.54 3.37
CA LYS A 9 10.07 -10.24 4.03
C LYS A 9 9.06 -10.27 5.17
N VAL A 10 7.92 -10.94 4.97
CA VAL A 10 6.84 -11.01 5.96
C VAL A 10 7.21 -11.81 7.21
N ASP A 11 8.08 -12.81 7.10
CA ASP A 11 8.53 -13.58 8.27
C ASP A 11 9.52 -12.76 9.11
N VAL A 12 10.44 -12.06 8.44
CA VAL A 12 11.42 -11.19 9.10
C VAL A 12 10.72 -10.01 9.77
N ALA A 13 9.67 -9.46 9.13
CA ALA A 13 8.84 -8.41 9.71
C ALA A 13 8.10 -8.90 10.96
N GLU A 14 7.51 -10.09 10.93
CA GLU A 14 6.86 -10.68 12.10
C GLU A 14 7.83 -10.85 13.27
N GLU A 15 9.00 -11.45 13.02
CA GLU A 15 10.05 -11.64 14.03
C GLU A 15 10.42 -10.31 14.69
N ARG A 16 10.64 -9.26 13.87
CA ARG A 16 10.98 -7.93 14.37
C ARG A 16 9.83 -7.25 15.12
N LEU A 17 8.58 -7.41 14.68
CA LEU A 17 7.42 -6.80 15.34
C LEU A 17 7.12 -7.47 16.68
N LYS A 18 7.27 -8.79 16.79
CA LYS A 18 7.13 -9.52 18.06
C LYS A 18 8.23 -9.20 19.07
N ASP A 19 9.45 -8.92 18.58
CA ASP A 19 10.54 -8.41 19.42
C ASP A 19 10.24 -7.01 20.00
N ILE A 20 9.44 -6.19 19.29
CA ILE A 20 8.99 -4.87 19.78
C ILE A 20 7.79 -5.02 20.73
N ASN A 21 6.79 -5.82 20.36
CA ASN A 21 5.60 -6.09 21.15
C ASN A 21 5.23 -7.59 21.05
N PRO A 22 5.49 -8.40 22.08
CA PRO A 22 5.23 -9.84 22.04
C PRO A 22 3.75 -10.21 21.87
N ASP A 23 2.84 -9.35 22.32
CA ASP A 23 1.40 -9.61 22.34
C ASP A 23 0.69 -9.18 21.04
N ILE A 24 1.43 -8.59 20.08
CA ILE A 24 0.85 -8.16 18.80
C ILE A 24 0.39 -9.38 17.99
N ILE A 25 -0.86 -9.30 17.50
CA ILE A 25 -1.41 -10.32 16.61
C ILE A 25 -1.03 -9.95 15.17
N ILE A 26 -0.27 -10.83 14.50
CA ILE A 26 0.20 -10.61 13.13
C ILE A 26 -0.36 -11.68 12.21
N ASN A 27 -1.15 -11.24 11.24
CA ASN A 27 -1.64 -12.06 10.14
C ASN A 27 -0.78 -11.77 8.90
N LYS A 28 0.19 -12.64 8.62
CA LYS A 28 1.12 -12.48 7.49
C LYS A 28 0.67 -13.27 6.26
N HIS A 29 0.89 -12.70 5.09
CA HIS A 29 0.59 -13.32 3.81
C HIS A 29 1.83 -13.34 2.91
N ARG A 30 2.33 -14.54 2.57
CA ARG A 30 3.37 -14.71 1.55
C ARG A 30 2.75 -14.69 0.16
N THR A 31 2.19 -13.55 -0.21
CA THR A 31 1.38 -13.41 -1.43
C THR A 31 1.66 -12.07 -2.09
N PHE A 32 1.69 -12.07 -3.42
CA PHE A 32 1.72 -10.85 -4.19
C PHE A 32 0.28 -10.39 -4.44
N TYR A 33 -0.03 -9.14 -4.10
CA TYR A 33 -1.38 -8.59 -4.25
C TYR A 33 -1.61 -8.15 -5.68
N THR A 34 -2.58 -8.79 -6.34
CA THR A 34 -3.00 -8.54 -7.73
C THR A 34 -4.52 -8.64 -7.81
N PRO A 35 -5.15 -8.23 -8.93
CA PRO A 35 -6.58 -8.46 -9.13
C PRO A 35 -7.00 -9.92 -8.89
N GLU A 36 -6.20 -10.89 -9.35
CA GLU A 36 -6.48 -12.32 -9.23
C GLU A 36 -6.36 -12.85 -7.79
N THR A 37 -5.62 -12.16 -6.92
CA THR A 37 -5.45 -12.55 -5.51
C THR A 37 -6.22 -11.67 -4.54
N SER A 38 -6.83 -10.59 -5.02
CA SER A 38 -7.52 -9.57 -4.23
C SER A 38 -8.64 -10.15 -3.36
N GLU A 39 -9.41 -11.10 -3.89
CA GLU A 39 -10.54 -11.75 -3.20
C GLU A 39 -10.15 -12.52 -1.93
N LYS A 40 -8.85 -12.82 -1.74
CA LYS A 40 -8.33 -13.45 -0.52
C LYS A 40 -8.27 -12.49 0.67
N PHE A 41 -8.48 -11.20 0.43
CA PHE A 41 -8.39 -10.14 1.43
C PHE A 41 -9.76 -9.47 1.58
N ASP A 42 -10.39 -9.70 2.72
CA ASP A 42 -11.64 -9.04 3.07
C ASP A 42 -11.36 -7.68 3.72
N PHE A 43 -11.43 -6.62 2.92
CA PHE A 43 -11.10 -5.28 3.36
C PHE A 43 -12.03 -4.72 4.44
N SER A 44 -13.25 -5.26 4.57
CA SER A 44 -14.19 -4.84 5.61
C SER A 44 -13.76 -5.22 7.03
N LYS A 45 -12.78 -6.12 7.16
CA LYS A 45 -12.20 -6.55 8.45
C LYS A 45 -11.07 -5.66 8.95
N TYR A 46 -10.62 -4.70 8.15
CA TYR A 46 -9.55 -3.79 8.53
C TYR A 46 -10.14 -2.43 8.91
N ASP A 47 -9.60 -1.82 9.97
CA ASP A 47 -9.94 -0.44 10.32
C ASP A 47 -9.30 0.57 9.37
N TYR A 48 -8.16 0.20 8.76
CA TYR A 48 -7.39 1.06 7.88
C TYR A 48 -6.48 0.24 6.97
N VAL A 49 -6.18 0.79 5.78
CA VAL A 49 -5.24 0.20 4.82
C VAL A 49 -4.08 1.15 4.55
N VAL A 50 -2.86 0.63 4.67
CA VAL A 50 -1.64 1.36 4.28
C VAL A 50 -1.03 0.67 3.07
N ASP A 51 -1.13 1.31 1.92
CA ASP A 51 -0.61 0.80 0.66
C ASP A 51 0.85 1.24 0.45
N ALA A 52 1.75 0.25 0.43
CA ALA A 52 3.16 0.39 0.09
C ALA A 52 3.59 -0.48 -1.11
N ILE A 53 2.64 -0.86 -1.98
CA ILE A 53 2.91 -1.63 -3.22
C ILE A 53 3.65 -0.74 -4.23
N ASP A 54 4.48 -1.30 -5.09
CA ASP A 54 5.19 -0.57 -6.16
C ASP A 54 4.51 -0.68 -7.53
N THR A 55 3.75 -1.75 -7.77
CA THR A 55 3.01 -1.96 -9.02
C THR A 55 1.71 -1.14 -9.07
N VAL A 56 1.51 -0.44 -10.19
CA VAL A 56 0.33 0.39 -10.44
C VAL A 56 -0.97 -0.43 -10.37
N THR A 57 -1.00 -1.60 -11.02
CA THR A 57 -2.20 -2.46 -11.06
C THR A 57 -2.62 -2.90 -9.67
N GLY A 58 -1.66 -3.33 -8.83
CA GLY A 58 -1.93 -3.73 -7.45
C GLY A 58 -2.45 -2.57 -6.61
N LYS A 59 -1.85 -1.37 -6.73
CA LYS A 59 -2.31 -0.17 -6.04
C LYS A 59 -3.74 0.23 -6.42
N ILE A 60 -4.06 0.26 -7.72
CA ILE A 60 -5.40 0.62 -8.19
C ILE A 60 -6.42 -0.37 -7.62
N GLU A 61 -6.16 -1.67 -7.72
CA GLU A 61 -7.06 -2.68 -7.20
C GLU A 61 -7.29 -2.51 -5.70
N LEU A 62 -6.22 -2.23 -4.95
CA LEU A 62 -6.27 -2.04 -3.51
C LEU A 62 -7.09 -0.79 -3.12
N VAL A 63 -6.97 0.31 -3.86
CA VAL A 63 -7.84 1.49 -3.72
C VAL A 63 -9.30 1.14 -3.99
N MET A 64 -9.59 0.42 -5.09
CA MET A 64 -10.96 0.07 -5.46
C MET A 64 -11.62 -0.87 -4.44
N GLN A 65 -10.89 -1.87 -3.93
CA GLN A 65 -11.41 -2.81 -2.93
C GLN A 65 -11.61 -2.15 -1.57
N ALA A 66 -10.67 -1.31 -1.12
CA ALA A 66 -10.81 -0.56 0.12
C ALA A 66 -12.02 0.39 0.04
N ASP A 67 -12.19 1.11 -1.07
CA ASP A 67 -13.31 2.01 -1.30
C ASP A 67 -14.67 1.26 -1.31
N LYS A 68 -14.74 0.13 -2.03
CA LYS A 68 -15.91 -0.76 -2.05
C LYS A 68 -16.29 -1.25 -0.65
N ALA A 69 -15.30 -1.56 0.19
CA ALA A 69 -15.50 -1.98 1.58
C ALA A 69 -15.76 -0.80 2.54
N LYS A 70 -15.66 0.45 2.05
CA LYS A 70 -15.69 1.69 2.85
C LYS A 70 -14.58 1.74 3.91
N THR A 71 -13.46 1.08 3.64
CA THR A 71 -12.29 1.06 4.51
C THR A 71 -11.36 2.21 4.13
N PRO A 72 -10.97 3.08 5.08
CA PRO A 72 -10.07 4.17 4.79
C PRO A 72 -8.68 3.66 4.40
N ILE A 73 -8.04 4.39 3.48
CA ILE A 73 -6.79 3.98 2.85
C ILE A 73 -5.87 5.19 2.67
N ILE A 74 -4.57 4.97 2.92
CA ILE A 74 -3.48 5.87 2.52
C ILE A 74 -2.51 5.11 1.62
N CYS A 75 -2.03 5.77 0.57
CA CYS A 75 -1.11 5.17 -0.40
C CYS A 75 0.23 5.91 -0.39
N SER A 76 1.32 5.18 -0.26
CA SER A 76 2.65 5.72 -0.55
C SER A 76 2.86 5.83 -2.06
N MET A 77 3.31 6.98 -2.52
CA MET A 77 3.74 7.18 -3.89
C MET A 77 5.24 6.85 -4.04
N GLY A 78 5.83 7.16 -5.20
CA GLY A 78 7.25 6.91 -5.43
C GLY A 78 8.15 7.77 -4.54
N ALA A 79 8.93 7.12 -3.68
CA ALA A 79 9.95 7.74 -2.82
C ALA A 79 11.39 7.64 -3.39
N GLY A 80 11.57 6.97 -4.53
CA GLY A 80 12.88 6.84 -5.18
C GLY A 80 13.48 8.20 -5.56
N ASN A 81 14.77 8.37 -5.31
CA ASN A 81 15.56 9.58 -5.60
C ASN A 81 14.99 10.87 -4.98
N LYS A 82 14.24 10.77 -3.87
CA LYS A 82 13.82 11.92 -3.06
C LYS A 82 14.80 12.05 -1.90
N LEU A 83 15.52 13.18 -1.85
CA LEU A 83 16.59 13.41 -0.87
C LEU A 83 16.15 14.23 0.34
N ASP A 84 15.14 15.08 0.15
CA ASP A 84 14.60 15.93 1.21
C ASP A 84 13.38 15.24 1.85
N PRO A 85 13.50 14.70 3.09
CA PRO A 85 12.37 14.11 3.78
C PRO A 85 11.34 15.12 4.28
N THR A 86 11.68 16.42 4.33
CA THR A 86 10.77 17.47 4.80
C THR A 86 9.75 17.90 3.75
N ALA A 87 9.99 17.55 2.48
CA ALA A 87 9.13 17.87 1.35
C ALA A 87 8.00 16.83 1.11
N PHE A 88 7.86 15.82 1.98
CA PHE A 88 6.74 14.87 1.87
C PHE A 88 5.44 15.49 2.38
N GLU A 89 4.40 15.38 1.57
CA GLU A 89 3.07 15.91 1.85
C GLU A 89 2.02 14.80 1.73
N VAL A 90 0.94 14.93 2.52
CA VAL A 90 -0.27 14.14 2.35
C VAL A 90 -1.26 14.97 1.55
N ALA A 91 -1.65 14.46 0.39
CA ALA A 91 -2.59 15.15 -0.49
C ALA A 91 -3.52 14.14 -1.16
N ASP A 92 -4.67 14.65 -1.61
CA ASP A 92 -5.52 13.91 -2.55
C ASP A 92 -4.72 13.51 -3.80
N ILE A 93 -5.00 12.32 -4.33
CA ILE A 93 -4.24 11.77 -5.46
C ILE A 93 -4.25 12.72 -6.65
N TYR A 94 -5.32 13.46 -6.90
CA TYR A 94 -5.44 14.41 -8.01
C TYR A 94 -4.65 15.71 -7.80
N LYS A 95 -4.26 16.01 -6.56
CA LYS A 95 -3.43 17.17 -6.20
C LYS A 95 -1.93 16.85 -6.16
N THR A 96 -1.55 15.57 -6.23
CA THR A 96 -0.13 15.16 -6.20
C THR A 96 0.65 15.67 -7.43
N SER A 97 1.92 16.02 -7.23
CA SER A 97 2.83 16.50 -8.28
C SER A 97 4.16 15.74 -8.24
N VAL A 98 5.06 15.98 -9.21
CA VAL A 98 6.48 15.53 -9.22
C VAL A 98 6.78 14.03 -9.02
N CYS A 99 5.76 13.17 -9.05
CA CYS A 99 5.87 11.73 -8.86
C CYS A 99 5.33 10.97 -10.09
N PRO A 100 6.20 10.22 -10.81
CA PRO A 100 5.77 9.42 -11.96
C PRO A 100 4.71 8.37 -11.63
N LEU A 101 4.85 7.70 -10.47
CA LEU A 101 3.87 6.71 -10.02
C LEU A 101 2.50 7.35 -9.78
N ALA A 102 2.48 8.48 -9.06
CA ALA A 102 1.25 9.22 -8.82
C ALA A 102 0.61 9.72 -10.12
N ARG A 103 1.42 10.12 -11.12
CA ARG A 103 0.92 10.52 -12.44
C ARG A 103 0.18 9.39 -13.14
N VAL A 104 0.72 8.16 -13.11
CA VAL A 104 0.06 7.00 -13.71
C VAL A 104 -1.21 6.64 -12.93
N MET A 105 -1.15 6.63 -11.59
CA MET A 105 -2.31 6.41 -10.72
C MET A 105 -3.46 7.38 -11.04
N ARG A 106 -3.19 8.69 -11.10
CA ARG A 106 -4.20 9.71 -11.48
C ARG A 106 -4.83 9.42 -12.82
N HIS A 107 -4.02 9.07 -13.82
CA HIS A 107 -4.50 8.79 -15.18
C HIS A 107 -5.47 7.61 -15.21
N GLU A 108 -5.10 6.50 -14.56
CA GLU A 108 -5.92 5.29 -14.54
C GLU A 108 -7.19 5.45 -13.69
N LEU A 109 -7.11 6.11 -12.54
CA LEU A 109 -8.28 6.41 -11.71
C LEU A 109 -9.26 7.36 -12.44
N LYS A 110 -8.73 8.36 -13.16
CA LYS A 110 -9.56 9.25 -13.99
C LYS A 110 -10.27 8.50 -15.13
N LYS A 111 -9.60 7.56 -15.80
CA LYS A 111 -10.24 6.70 -16.83
C LYS A 111 -11.40 5.89 -16.27
N LYS A 112 -11.26 5.41 -15.02
CA LYS A 112 -12.30 4.68 -14.28
C LYS A 112 -13.39 5.59 -13.72
N ARG A 113 -13.29 6.92 -13.92
CA ARG A 113 -14.18 7.94 -13.34
C ARG A 113 -14.26 7.84 -11.80
N TYR A 114 -13.18 7.37 -11.18
CA TYR A 114 -13.09 7.28 -9.74
C TYR A 114 -12.90 8.69 -9.15
N GLN A 115 -13.79 9.13 -8.28
CA GLN A 115 -13.58 10.27 -7.40
C GLN A 115 -13.97 9.82 -6.01
N LYS A 116 -13.11 10.13 -5.04
CA LYS A 116 -13.43 9.94 -3.64
C LYS A 116 -14.04 11.24 -3.15
N ASP A 117 -15.26 11.15 -2.63
CA ASP A 117 -15.97 12.29 -2.00
C ASP A 117 -15.24 12.78 -0.74
#